data_AF-A0A7K9DC76-F1
#
_entry.id   AF-A0A7K9DC76-F1
#
_cell.length_a   1.000
_cell.length_b   1.000
_cell.length_c   1.000
_cell.angle_alpha   90.00
_cell.angle_beta   90.00
_cell.angle_gamma   90.00
#
_symmetry.space_group_name_H-M   'P 1'
#
loop_
_entity.id
_entity.type
_entity.pdbx_description
1 polymer ?
#
loop_
_entity_poly.entity_id
_entity_poly.type
_entity_poly.pdbx_seq_one_letter_code
_entity_poly.pdbx_strand_id
1 'polypeptide(L)'
;RLLPFLGIYQNHGLVGIVTEWMNNGSLHSLIHEHKLYPELPVPLLIRILSDVAEGLHHLHSLEPAFCHSSLKPSNVLLDLQYRAKVSDYGLTNWRKQQLRSDLQNCNQRNCQDLVYLSPEILEGGLPSQEGDIYSFGILCWESLSRRKPFEGQTTLLEALTGICSSLQAGIADNLIPRDLPQRNRLLHLIALCWHQEPGYRP
;
A
#
# COMPACT_ATOMS: atom_id res chain seq x y z
N ARG A 1 -8.20 -11.23 4.17
CA ARG A 1 -6.95 -11.64 4.84
C ARG A 1 -6.32 -10.53 5.68
N LEU A 2 -6.63 -10.49 6.97
CA LEU A 2 -6.10 -9.52 7.93
C LEU A 2 -5.16 -10.22 8.92
N LEU A 3 -4.19 -9.48 9.48
CA LEU A 3 -3.30 -9.98 10.51
C LEU A 3 -4.12 -10.30 11.79
N PRO A 4 -4.14 -11.55 12.28
CA PRO A 4 -4.97 -11.91 13.41
C PRO A 4 -4.50 -11.22 14.69
N PHE A 5 -5.42 -10.50 15.30
CA PHE A 5 -5.27 -9.97 16.65
C PHE A 5 -5.47 -11.11 17.67
N LEU A 6 -4.46 -11.34 18.51
CA LEU A 6 -4.50 -12.38 19.55
C LEU A 6 -4.80 -11.81 20.93
N GLY A 7 -4.46 -10.55 21.19
CA GLY A 7 -4.76 -9.89 22.46
C GLY A 7 -3.96 -8.62 22.71
N ILE A 8 -4.06 -8.13 23.94
CA ILE A 8 -3.34 -6.96 24.43
C ILE A 8 -2.37 -7.42 25.51
N TYR A 9 -1.13 -6.94 25.44
CA TYR A 9 -0.16 -7.05 26.51
C TYR A 9 -0.18 -5.76 27.33
N GLN A 10 -0.28 -5.88 28.66
CA GLN A 10 -0.18 -4.74 29.56
C GLN A 10 0.68 -5.12 30.78
N ASN A 11 1.83 -4.46 30.93
CA ASN A 11 2.69 -4.64 32.09
C ASN A 11 3.55 -3.39 32.34
N HIS A 12 3.71 -2.99 33.60
CA HIS A 12 4.55 -1.86 34.02
C HIS A 12 4.43 -0.57 33.16
N GLY A 13 3.21 -0.21 32.75
CA GLY A 13 2.94 0.98 31.94
C GLY A 13 3.20 0.83 30.43
N LEU A 14 3.67 -0.33 29.98
CA LEU A 14 3.76 -0.66 28.56
C LEU A 14 2.45 -1.33 28.11
N VAL A 15 1.90 -0.82 27.00
CA VAL A 15 0.75 -1.41 26.31
C VAL A 15 1.20 -1.84 24.92
N GLY A 16 0.90 -3.08 24.56
CA GLY A 16 1.25 -3.65 23.27
C GLY A 16 0.12 -4.47 22.68
N ILE A 17 0.14 -4.64 21.38
CA ILE A 17 -0.77 -5.52 20.65
C ILE A 17 -0.04 -6.84 20.37
N VAL A 18 -0.69 -7.95 20.67
CA VAL A 18 -0.18 -9.30 20.39
C VAL A 18 -0.88 -9.81 19.13
N THR A 19 -0.09 -10.20 18.14
CA THR A 19 -0.56 -10.78 16.89
C THR A 19 0.14 -12.10 16.60
N GLU A 20 -0.35 -12.81 15.59
CA GLU A 20 0.42 -13.89 14.99
C GLU A 20 1.77 -13.37 14.46
N TRP A 21 2.82 -14.19 14.58
CA TRP A 21 4.14 -13.88 14.06
C TRP A 21 4.22 -14.17 12.56
N MET A 22 4.74 -13.23 11.78
CA MET A 22 4.83 -13.32 10.32
C MET A 22 6.29 -13.53 9.90
N ASN A 23 6.63 -14.80 9.66
CA ASN A 23 8.02 -15.26 9.57
C ASN A 23 8.87 -14.63 8.47
N ASN A 24 8.24 -14.24 7.36
CA ASN A 24 8.94 -13.69 6.19
C ASN A 24 8.92 -12.15 6.17
N GLY A 25 8.58 -11.52 7.29
CA GLY A 25 8.61 -10.06 7.43
C GLY A 25 7.55 -9.39 6.56
N SER A 26 7.92 -8.25 5.96
CA SER A 26 7.01 -7.43 5.15
C SER A 26 7.25 -7.60 3.64
N LEU A 27 6.22 -7.30 2.86
CA LEU A 27 6.33 -7.20 1.39
C LEU A 27 7.38 -6.16 0.98
N HIS A 28 7.54 -5.09 1.74
CA HIS A 28 8.61 -4.10 1.52
C HIS A 28 10.00 -4.75 1.51
N SER A 29 10.32 -5.55 2.53
CA SER A 29 11.60 -6.26 2.60
C SER A 29 11.76 -7.22 1.43
N LEU A 30 10.72 -8.00 1.12
CA LEU A 30 10.76 -8.96 0.02
C LEU A 30 11.12 -8.30 -1.32
N ILE A 31 10.49 -7.17 -1.66
CA ILE A 31 10.67 -6.55 -2.98
C ILE A 31 11.91 -5.67 -3.09
N HIS A 32 12.39 -5.06 -2.00
CA HIS A 32 13.53 -4.11 -2.03
C HIS A 32 14.87 -4.69 -1.57
N GLU A 33 14.90 -5.84 -0.90
CA GLU A 33 16.16 -6.50 -0.50
C GLU A 33 16.75 -7.31 -1.67
N HIS A 34 17.13 -6.62 -2.76
CA HIS A 34 17.62 -7.24 -4.01
C HIS A 34 18.84 -8.16 -3.84
N LYS A 35 19.63 -8.00 -2.77
CA LYS A 35 20.76 -8.90 -2.47
C LYS A 35 20.28 -10.28 -1.97
N LEU A 36 19.19 -10.30 -1.20
CA LEU A 36 18.60 -11.53 -0.67
C LEU A 36 17.63 -12.15 -1.68
N TYR A 37 16.90 -11.31 -2.41
CA TYR A 37 15.92 -11.71 -3.41
C TYR A 37 16.28 -11.08 -4.77
N PRO A 38 17.28 -11.61 -5.50
CA PRO A 38 17.69 -11.04 -6.79
C PRO A 38 16.54 -11.07 -7.81
N GLU A 39 15.76 -12.16 -7.80
CA GLU A 39 14.61 -12.35 -8.68
C GLU A 39 13.41 -12.82 -7.85
N LEU A 40 12.21 -12.43 -8.29
CA LEU A 40 10.96 -12.86 -7.68
C LEU A 40 10.01 -13.37 -8.78
N PRO A 41 9.46 -14.58 -8.64
CA PRO A 41 8.46 -15.07 -9.58
C PRO A 41 7.22 -14.18 -9.59
N VAL A 42 6.82 -13.68 -10.76
CA VAL A 42 5.59 -12.88 -10.90
C VAL A 42 4.33 -13.57 -10.36
N PRO A 43 4.15 -14.91 -10.53
CA PRO A 43 3.02 -15.61 -9.90
C PRO A 43 2.99 -15.50 -8.36
N LEU A 44 4.15 -15.43 -7.70
CA LEU A 44 4.23 -15.22 -6.25
C LEU A 44 3.71 -13.83 -5.88
N LEU A 45 4.16 -12.79 -6.60
CA LEU A 45 3.72 -11.41 -6.39
C LEU A 45 2.21 -11.27 -6.63
N ILE A 46 1.69 -11.84 -7.72
CA ILE A 46 0.24 -11.82 -8.00
C ILE A 46 -0.56 -12.49 -6.89
N ARG A 47 -0.07 -13.61 -6.35
CA ARG A 47 -0.72 -14.28 -5.22
C ARG A 47 -0.74 -13.41 -3.96
N ILE A 48 0.37 -12.72 -3.67
CA ILE A 48 0.45 -11.77 -2.55
C ILE A 48 -0.53 -10.60 -2.76
N LEU A 49 -0.56 -10.01 -3.95
CA LEU A 49 -1.48 -8.91 -4.27
C LEU A 49 -2.95 -9.35 -4.19
N SER A 50 -3.26 -10.58 -4.61
CA SER A 50 -4.59 -11.17 -4.44
C SER A 50 -4.96 -11.32 -2.96
N ASP A 51 -4.03 -11.73 -2.11
CA ASP A 51 -4.25 -11.83 -0.67
C ASP A 51 -4.54 -10.46 -0.03
N VAL A 52 -3.82 -9.42 -0.49
CA VAL A 52 -4.05 -8.03 -0.06
C VAL A 52 -5.43 -7.55 -0.49
N ALA A 53 -5.83 -7.79 -1.75
CA ALA A 53 -7.16 -7.44 -2.25
C ALA A 53 -8.28 -8.12 -1.44
N GLU A 54 -8.10 -9.39 -1.06
CA GLU A 54 -9.04 -10.11 -0.18
C GLU A 54 -9.07 -9.51 1.24
N GLY A 55 -7.94 -9.04 1.77
CA GLY A 55 -7.86 -8.26 3.01
C GLY A 55 -8.65 -6.96 2.96
N LEU A 56 -8.45 -6.21 1.88
CA LEU A 56 -9.08 -4.91 1.71
C LEU A 56 -10.59 -5.03 1.48
N HIS A 57 -11.00 -5.97 0.62
CA HIS A 57 -12.41 -6.28 0.38
C HIS A 57 -13.14 -6.63 1.69
N HIS A 58 -12.51 -7.43 2.56
CA HIS A 58 -13.10 -7.76 3.86
C HIS A 58 -13.35 -6.50 4.72
N LEU A 59 -12.38 -5.58 4.81
CA LEU A 59 -12.56 -4.33 5.56
C LEU A 59 -13.67 -3.46 4.98
N HIS A 60 -13.71 -3.33 3.65
CA HIS A 60 -14.72 -2.53 2.94
C HIS A 60 -16.13 -3.13 3.04
N SER A 61 -16.24 -4.46 3.21
CA SER A 61 -17.51 -5.18 3.36
C SER A 61 -18.13 -5.10 4.77
N LEU A 62 -17.44 -4.53 5.76
CA LEU A 62 -17.96 -4.38 7.12
C LEU A 62 -19.09 -3.33 7.17
N GLU A 63 -19.89 -3.37 8.23
CA GLU A 63 -20.94 -2.38 8.50
C GLU A 63 -20.73 -1.73 9.88
N PRO A 64 -20.30 -0.45 9.95
CA PRO A 64 -19.95 0.43 8.83
C PRO A 64 -18.64 0.00 8.13
N ALA A 65 -18.51 0.37 6.85
CA ALA A 65 -17.31 0.05 6.06
C ALA A 65 -16.05 0.62 6.72
N PHE A 66 -15.01 -0.20 6.81
CA PHE A 66 -13.77 0.17 7.46
C PHE A 66 -12.70 0.50 6.41
N CYS A 67 -12.19 1.74 6.41
CA CYS A 67 -11.10 2.14 5.51
C CYS A 67 -9.74 1.92 6.17
N HIS A 68 -8.82 1.27 5.47
CA HIS A 68 -7.46 1.00 5.93
C HIS A 68 -6.68 2.30 6.16
N SER A 69 -6.74 3.24 5.20
CA SER A 69 -6.12 4.58 5.22
C SER A 69 -4.59 4.59 5.29
N SER A 70 -4.00 3.43 5.07
CA SER A 70 -2.60 3.19 5.41
C SER A 70 -1.89 2.14 4.58
N LEU A 71 -2.47 1.76 3.46
CA LEU A 71 -2.02 0.59 2.73
C LEU A 71 -0.70 0.90 2.02
N LYS A 72 0.33 0.10 2.31
CA LYS A 72 1.68 0.20 1.75
C LYS A 72 2.42 -1.14 1.96
N PRO A 73 3.50 -1.43 1.22
CA PRO A 73 4.19 -2.72 1.33
C PRO A 73 4.71 -3.08 2.72
N SER A 74 5.05 -2.10 3.57
CA SER A 74 5.49 -2.38 4.95
C SER A 74 4.36 -2.80 5.89
N ASN A 75 3.11 -2.54 5.51
CA ASN A 75 1.90 -2.96 6.25
C ASN A 75 1.29 -4.25 5.66
N VAL A 76 2.04 -4.95 4.81
CA VAL A 76 1.67 -6.26 4.26
C VAL A 76 2.69 -7.27 4.77
N LEU A 77 2.28 -8.12 5.70
CA LEU A 77 3.15 -9.10 6.33
C LEU A 77 2.99 -10.49 5.72
N LEU A 78 4.06 -11.28 5.76
CA LEU A 78 4.18 -12.55 5.04
C LEU A 78 4.43 -13.72 6.00
N ASP A 79 3.56 -14.74 5.93
CA ASP A 79 3.73 -15.97 6.70
C ASP A 79 4.79 -16.89 6.07
N LEU A 80 5.03 -18.06 6.69
CA LEU A 80 6.00 -19.06 6.21
C LEU A 80 5.77 -19.52 4.75
N GLN A 81 4.54 -19.45 4.24
CA GLN A 81 4.19 -19.84 2.88
C GLN A 81 4.12 -18.66 1.91
N TYR A 82 4.55 -17.47 2.35
CA TYR A 82 4.40 -16.21 1.63
C TYR A 82 2.94 -15.92 1.27
N ARG A 83 2.01 -16.22 2.18
CA ARG A 83 0.66 -15.64 2.14
C ARG A 83 0.69 -14.31 2.87
N ALA A 84 -0.05 -13.36 2.30
CA ALA A 84 -0.06 -12.00 2.82
C ALA A 84 -1.20 -11.80 3.81
N LYS A 85 -0.93 -11.03 4.86
CA LYS A 85 -1.92 -10.50 5.79
C LYS A 85 -1.71 -9.00 5.94
N VAL A 86 -2.80 -8.25 5.81
CA VAL A 86 -2.78 -6.79 5.96
C VAL A 86 -2.73 -6.44 7.45
N SER A 87 -1.77 -5.59 7.85
CA SER A 87 -1.56 -5.11 9.22
C SER A 87 -1.87 -3.62 9.36
N ASP A 88 -1.89 -3.10 10.59
CA ASP A 88 -2.03 -1.66 10.88
C ASP A 88 -3.31 -1.01 10.34
N TYR A 89 -4.34 -1.83 10.09
CA TYR A 89 -5.72 -1.41 10.00
C TYR A 89 -6.19 -0.99 11.40
N GLY A 90 -7.05 0.04 11.51
CA GLY A 90 -7.47 0.57 12.81
C GLY A 90 -6.87 1.93 13.18
N LEU A 91 -5.82 2.37 12.49
CA LEU A 91 -5.09 3.61 12.82
C LEU A 91 -5.61 4.86 12.09
N THR A 92 -6.79 4.78 11.46
CA THR A 92 -7.37 5.82 10.61
C THR A 92 -7.47 7.17 11.31
N ASN A 93 -7.98 7.22 12.54
CA ASN A 93 -8.15 8.48 13.29
C ASN A 93 -6.80 9.09 13.69
N TRP A 94 -5.84 8.26 14.10
CA TRP A 94 -4.50 8.71 14.42
C TRP A 94 -3.81 9.30 13.18
N ARG A 95 -3.94 8.64 12.03
CA ARG A 95 -3.40 9.12 10.76
C ARG A 95 -4.02 10.43 10.30
N LYS A 96 -5.33 10.63 10.45
CA LYS A 96 -5.98 11.93 10.17
C LYS A 96 -5.33 13.08 10.94
N GLN A 97 -5.01 12.85 12.21
CA GLN A 97 -4.39 13.87 13.07
C GLN A 97 -2.94 14.15 12.66
N GLN A 98 -2.18 13.13 12.27
CA GLN A 98 -0.79 13.28 11.85
C GLN A 98 -0.64 13.88 10.45
N LEU A 99 -1.55 13.56 9.52
CA LEU A 99 -1.44 13.94 8.10
C LEU A 99 -1.20 15.44 7.88
N ARG A 100 -1.90 16.31 8.61
CA ARG A 100 -1.69 17.77 8.50
C ARG A 100 -0.28 18.18 8.91
N SER A 101 0.23 17.60 9.99
CA SER A 101 1.59 17.87 10.46
C SER A 101 2.63 17.33 9.48
N ASP A 102 2.37 16.16 8.90
CA ASP A 102 3.28 15.49 7.97
C ASP A 102 3.35 16.21 6.62
N LEU A 103 2.23 16.75 6.12
CA LEU A 103 2.20 17.58 4.91
C LEU A 103 2.95 18.91 5.13
N GLN A 104 2.74 19.56 6.28
CA GLN A 104 3.44 20.81 6.63
C GLN A 104 4.95 20.64 6.80
N ASN A 105 5.39 19.45 7.26
CA ASN A 105 6.80 19.16 7.54
C ASN A 105 7.38 18.09 6.60
N CYS A 106 6.80 17.90 5.41
CA CYS A 106 7.15 16.82 4.49
C CYS A 106 8.62 16.83 4.05
N ASN A 107 9.28 18.00 4.08
CA ASN A 107 10.71 18.15 3.76
C ASN A 107 11.67 17.80 4.92
N GLN A 108 11.16 17.58 6.14
CA GLN A 108 11.99 17.41 7.35
C GLN A 108 11.82 16.03 8.02
N ARG A 109 10.89 15.19 7.55
CA ARG A 109 10.51 13.91 8.19
C ARG A 109 10.51 12.75 7.20
N ASN A 110 10.51 11.53 7.74
CA ASN A 110 10.25 10.26 7.04
C ASN A 110 8.80 10.18 6.52
N CYS A 111 8.34 11.17 5.75
CA CYS A 111 6.99 11.27 5.19
C CYS A 111 6.85 10.53 3.84
N GLN A 112 7.76 9.62 3.51
CA GLN A 112 7.72 8.91 2.22
C GLN A 112 6.44 8.09 2.03
N ASP A 113 5.75 7.73 3.11
CA ASP A 113 4.45 7.05 3.06
C ASP A 113 3.32 7.90 2.45
N LEU A 114 3.52 9.21 2.29
CA LEU A 114 2.49 10.09 1.70
C LEU A 114 2.25 9.78 0.22
N VAL A 115 3.21 9.16 -0.49
CA VAL A 115 3.08 8.84 -1.92
C VAL A 115 2.06 7.74 -2.22
N TYR A 116 1.59 7.02 -1.19
CA TYR A 116 0.53 6.03 -1.33
C TYR A 116 -0.86 6.62 -1.14
N LEU A 117 -0.96 7.86 -0.65
CA LEU A 117 -2.24 8.52 -0.42
C LEU A 117 -2.80 9.02 -1.75
N SER A 118 -4.11 8.90 -1.91
CA SER A 118 -4.80 9.42 -3.09
C SER A 118 -4.82 10.96 -3.12
N PRO A 119 -4.96 11.57 -4.31
CA PRO A 119 -4.96 13.02 -4.48
C PRO A 119 -5.96 13.72 -3.55
N GLU A 120 -7.19 13.22 -3.48
CA GLU A 120 -8.24 13.82 -2.66
C GLU A 120 -7.96 13.74 -1.15
N ILE A 121 -7.19 12.74 -0.70
CA ILE A 121 -6.76 12.62 0.70
C ILE A 121 -5.60 13.58 0.99
N LEU A 122 -4.66 13.72 0.07
CA LEU A 122 -3.57 14.70 0.18
C LEU A 122 -4.10 16.14 0.26
N GLU A 123 -5.22 16.42 -0.41
CA GLU A 123 -5.92 17.71 -0.37
C GLU A 123 -6.79 17.92 0.89
N GLY A 124 -6.77 16.97 1.83
CA GLY A 124 -7.46 17.08 3.11
C GLY A 124 -8.85 16.42 3.14
N GLY A 125 -9.17 15.59 2.15
CA GLY A 125 -10.36 14.76 2.13
C GLY A 125 -10.41 13.74 3.26
N LEU A 126 -11.59 13.13 3.43
CA LEU A 126 -11.80 12.07 4.41
C LEU A 126 -11.41 10.71 3.82
N PRO A 127 -10.83 9.80 4.61
CA PRO A 127 -10.60 8.41 4.22
C PRO A 127 -11.84 7.77 3.63
N SER A 128 -11.63 7.08 2.53
CA SER A 128 -12.65 6.45 1.71
C SER A 128 -12.14 5.10 1.18
N GLN A 129 -13.07 4.27 0.69
CA GLN A 129 -12.71 2.99 0.08
C GLN A 129 -11.88 3.23 -1.18
N GLU A 130 -12.26 4.22 -1.97
CA GLU A 130 -11.58 4.63 -3.20
C GLU A 130 -10.15 5.13 -2.93
N GLY A 131 -9.92 5.74 -1.77
CA GLY A 131 -8.58 6.13 -1.31
C GLY A 131 -7.69 4.91 -1.04
N ASP A 132 -8.24 3.85 -0.43
CA ASP A 132 -7.51 2.60 -0.26
C ASP A 132 -7.24 1.89 -1.60
N ILE A 133 -8.17 1.97 -2.55
CA ILE A 133 -7.99 1.42 -3.90
C ILE A 133 -6.84 2.12 -4.63
N TYR A 134 -6.71 3.45 -4.48
CA TYR A 134 -5.53 4.17 -4.98
C TYR A 134 -4.22 3.64 -4.37
N SER A 135 -4.18 3.52 -3.03
CA SER A 135 -3.01 2.96 -2.34
C SER A 135 -2.69 1.53 -2.80
N PHE A 136 -3.72 0.72 -3.06
CA PHE A 136 -3.56 -0.63 -3.61
C PHE A 136 -2.95 -0.61 -5.02
N GLY A 137 -3.33 0.33 -5.88
CA GLY A 137 -2.73 0.52 -7.21
C GLY A 137 -1.22 0.82 -7.14
N ILE A 138 -0.83 1.76 -6.27
CA ILE A 138 0.59 2.09 -6.02
C ILE A 138 1.35 0.87 -5.49
N LEU A 139 0.77 0.14 -4.52
CA LEU A 139 1.33 -1.09 -3.96
C LEU A 139 1.53 -2.17 -5.03
N CYS A 140 0.55 -2.37 -5.92
CA CYS A 140 0.65 -3.32 -7.04
C CYS A 140 1.81 -2.95 -7.96
N TRP A 141 1.90 -1.68 -8.35
CA TRP A 141 2.97 -1.21 -9.22
C TRP A 141 4.34 -1.37 -8.57
N GLU A 142 4.51 -0.98 -7.31
CA GLU A 142 5.79 -1.11 -6.59
C GLU A 142 6.20 -2.58 -6.44
N SER A 143 5.24 -3.46 -6.18
CA SER A 143 5.50 -4.89 -6.03
C SER A 143 6.01 -5.52 -7.33
N LEU A 144 5.41 -5.14 -8.47
CA LEU A 144 5.75 -5.70 -9.78
C LEU A 144 6.98 -5.04 -10.40
N SER A 145 7.17 -3.73 -10.19
CA SER A 145 8.35 -3.00 -10.68
C SER A 145 9.58 -3.26 -9.82
N ARG A 146 9.36 -3.57 -8.53
CA ARG A 146 10.37 -3.60 -7.47
C ARG A 146 11.17 -2.29 -7.40
N ARG A 147 10.52 -1.16 -7.69
CA ARG A 147 11.09 0.19 -7.66
C ARG A 147 10.31 1.06 -6.69
N LYS A 148 10.94 2.10 -6.16
CA LYS A 148 10.24 3.05 -5.30
C LYS A 148 9.29 3.91 -6.14
N PRO A 149 8.05 4.17 -5.67
CA PRO A 149 7.16 5.10 -6.34
C PRO A 149 7.83 6.46 -6.48
N PHE A 150 7.77 7.04 -7.69
CA PHE A 150 8.28 8.38 -7.98
C PHE A 150 9.79 8.59 -7.74
N GLU A 151 10.60 7.54 -7.87
CA GLU A 151 12.08 7.53 -7.67
C GLU A 151 12.87 8.56 -8.52
N GLY A 152 12.23 9.26 -9.46
CA GLY A 152 12.83 10.34 -10.26
C GLY A 152 12.54 11.76 -9.79
N GLN A 153 11.77 11.96 -8.72
CA GLN A 153 11.45 13.30 -8.20
C GLN A 153 12.54 13.79 -7.24
N THR A 154 12.90 15.07 -7.30
CA THR A 154 13.99 15.64 -6.50
C THR A 154 13.61 15.76 -5.04
N THR A 155 12.32 16.05 -4.79
CA THR A 155 11.77 16.20 -3.45
C THR A 155 10.44 15.47 -3.30
N LEU A 156 10.10 15.11 -2.05
CA LEU A 156 8.77 14.57 -1.75
C LEU A 156 7.66 15.57 -2.11
N LEU A 157 7.88 16.87 -1.89
CA LEU A 157 6.91 17.91 -2.24
C LEU A 157 6.61 17.94 -3.75
N GLU A 158 7.64 17.78 -4.60
CA GLU A 158 7.46 17.65 -6.05
C GLU A 158 6.61 16.43 -6.40
N ALA A 159 6.88 15.28 -5.79
CA ALA A 159 6.09 14.07 -6.00
C ALA A 159 4.63 14.26 -5.60
N LEU A 160 4.37 14.81 -4.40
CA LEU A 160 3.00 15.04 -3.91
C LEU A 160 2.23 16.05 -4.76
N THR A 161 2.88 17.15 -5.16
CA THR A 161 2.28 18.16 -6.05
C THR A 161 1.97 17.55 -7.42
N GLY A 162 2.89 16.72 -7.92
CA GLY A 162 2.69 15.93 -9.13
C GLY A 162 1.47 15.02 -9.02
N ILE A 163 1.34 14.25 -7.94
CA ILE A 163 0.20 13.34 -7.70
C ILE A 163 -1.13 14.11 -7.74
N CYS A 164 -1.22 15.26 -7.07
CA CYS A 164 -2.40 16.13 -7.14
C CYS A 164 -2.68 16.63 -8.57
N SER A 165 -1.64 16.78 -9.40
CA SER A 165 -1.71 17.20 -10.80
C SER A 165 -1.73 16.02 -11.79
N SER A 166 -2.17 14.83 -11.35
CA SER A 166 -2.30 13.60 -12.16
C SER A 166 -0.99 12.94 -12.61
N LEU A 167 0.12 13.16 -11.90
CA LEU A 167 1.33 12.36 -12.05
C LEU A 167 1.07 10.92 -11.58
N GLN A 168 1.47 9.96 -12.41
CA GLN A 168 1.41 8.53 -12.08
C GLN A 168 2.82 7.96 -11.96
N ALA A 169 2.98 6.84 -11.25
CA ALA A 169 4.26 6.16 -11.09
C ALA A 169 4.85 5.61 -12.41
N GLY A 170 4.07 5.66 -13.51
CA GLY A 170 4.48 5.30 -14.87
C GLY A 170 4.46 3.79 -15.09
N ILE A 171 3.60 3.31 -16.00
CA ILE A 171 3.55 1.89 -16.36
C ILE A 171 4.58 1.62 -17.45
N ALA A 172 5.72 1.04 -17.10
CA ALA A 172 6.69 0.58 -18.09
C ALA A 172 6.19 -0.69 -18.81
N ASP A 173 6.52 -0.83 -20.09
CA ASP A 173 6.15 -2.01 -20.89
C ASP A 173 6.68 -3.33 -20.32
N ASN A 174 7.74 -3.29 -19.51
CA ASN A 174 8.34 -4.46 -18.88
C ASN A 174 7.86 -4.71 -17.44
N LEU A 175 6.87 -3.95 -16.93
CA LEU A 175 6.35 -4.11 -15.57
C LEU A 175 5.84 -5.53 -15.29
N ILE A 176 5.18 -6.13 -16.30
CA ILE A 176 4.69 -7.52 -16.26
C ILE A 176 5.24 -8.26 -17.48
N PRO A 177 5.82 -9.46 -17.30
CA PRO A 177 6.32 -10.31 -18.39
C PRO A 177 5.28 -10.57 -19.48
N ARG A 178 5.70 -10.49 -20.74
CA ARG A 178 4.80 -10.57 -21.92
C ARG A 178 4.10 -11.92 -22.07
N ASP A 179 4.72 -12.96 -21.55
CA ASP A 179 4.25 -14.35 -21.52
C ASP A 179 3.21 -14.61 -20.41
N LEU A 180 2.98 -13.67 -19.48
CA LEU A 180 1.98 -13.83 -18.44
C LEU A 180 0.55 -13.79 -19.03
N PRO A 181 -0.29 -14.81 -18.74
CA PRO A 181 -1.70 -14.78 -19.13
C PRO A 181 -2.41 -13.55 -18.60
N GLN A 182 -3.28 -12.95 -19.42
CA GLN A 182 -4.08 -11.78 -19.06
C GLN A 182 -3.28 -10.53 -18.63
N ARG A 183 -1.98 -10.45 -18.96
CA ARG A 183 -1.11 -9.29 -18.70
C ARG A 183 -1.80 -7.94 -18.92
N ASN A 184 -2.43 -7.74 -20.08
CA ASN A 184 -3.05 -6.45 -20.42
C ASN A 184 -4.22 -6.10 -19.50
N ARG A 185 -4.99 -7.09 -19.03
CA ARG A 185 -6.06 -6.87 -18.04
C ARG A 185 -5.47 -6.44 -16.70
N LEU A 186 -4.37 -7.06 -16.27
CA LEU A 186 -3.71 -6.71 -15.01
C LEU A 186 -3.11 -5.30 -15.07
N LEU A 187 -2.44 -4.94 -16.17
CA LEU A 187 -1.94 -3.57 -16.39
C LEU A 187 -3.08 -2.54 -16.38
N HIS A 188 -4.19 -2.87 -17.05
CA HIS A 188 -5.36 -1.99 -17.09
C HIS A 188 -5.99 -1.83 -15.70
N LEU A 189 -6.12 -2.92 -14.93
CA LEU A 189 -6.63 -2.88 -13.56
C LEU A 189 -5.76 -1.97 -12.67
N ILE A 190 -4.44 -2.14 -12.70
CA ILE A 190 -3.51 -1.30 -11.92
C ILE A 190 -3.63 0.17 -12.33
N ALA A 191 -3.80 0.44 -13.63
CA ALA A 191 -4.00 1.79 -14.14
C ALA A 191 -5.31 2.44 -13.65
N LEU A 192 -6.39 1.66 -13.57
CA LEU A 192 -7.66 2.10 -12.99
C LEU A 192 -7.54 2.33 -11.47
N CYS A 193 -6.71 1.52 -10.81
CA CYS A 193 -6.17 1.67 -9.46
C CYS A 193 -6.10 3.12 -8.97
N TRP A 194 -5.30 3.90 -9.69
CA TRP A 194 -4.89 5.24 -9.33
C TRP A 194 -5.51 6.31 -10.23
N HIS A 195 -6.72 6.06 -10.75
CA HIS A 195 -7.45 7.06 -11.51
C HIS A 195 -7.64 8.33 -10.67
N GLN A 196 -7.49 9.51 -11.28
CA GLN A 196 -7.56 10.80 -10.57
C GLN A 196 -8.90 10.94 -9.83
N GLU A 197 -9.99 10.79 -10.58
CA GLU A 197 -11.35 10.80 -10.04
C GLU A 197 -11.66 9.48 -9.31
N PRO A 198 -12.02 9.54 -8.01
CA PRO A 198 -12.27 8.35 -7.18
C PRO A 198 -13.33 7.40 -7.74
N GLY A 199 -14.41 7.93 -8.33
CA GLY A 199 -15.54 7.13 -8.81
C GLY A 199 -15.27 6.26 -10.05
N TYR A 200 -14.11 6.41 -10.70
CA TYR A 200 -13.68 5.51 -11.77
C TYR A 200 -12.72 4.42 -11.30
N ARG A 201 -12.34 4.41 -10.01
CA ARG A 201 -11.56 3.34 -9.42
C ARG A 201 -12.47 2.12 -9.22
N PRO A 202 -11.95 0.88 -9.42
CA PRO A 202 -12.72 -0.35 -9.39
C PRO A 202 -13.16 -0.77 -7.99
#